data_AF-A0A632GGY9-F1
#
_entry.id   AF-A0A632GGY9-F1
#
_cell.length_a   1.000
_cell.length_b   1.000
_cell.length_c   1.000
_cell.angle_alpha   90.00
_cell.angle_beta   90.00
_cell.angle_gamma   90.00
#
_symmetry.space_group_name_H-M   'P 1'
#
loop_
_entity.id
_entity.type
_entity.pdbx_description
1 polymer ?
#
loop_
_entity_poly.entity_id
_entity_poly.type
_entity_poly.pdbx_seq_one_letter_code
_entity_poly.pdbx_strand_id
1 'polypeptide(L)'
;MWRELEGYPIGSPIPWPSVTPPPGYFLMAGQRFPCGSYPGLARVYPGCVLPDLRGTFIRGWDNGRGFDNGRTILSYQADQSDMIYNPGGHLQGHHSGMAHYYHTDTREVRPKNIAFNYIVKAG
;
A
#
# COMPACT_ATOMS: atom_id res chain seq x y z
N MET A 1 5.80 3.82 -29.27
CA MET A 1 5.70 2.35 -29.34
C MET A 1 5.97 1.81 -27.96
N TRP A 2 4.97 1.30 -27.26
CA TRP A 2 5.16 0.63 -25.97
C TRP A 2 5.80 -0.73 -26.26
N ARG A 3 7.11 -0.88 -26.05
CA ARG A 3 7.71 -2.21 -25.96
C ARG A 3 7.22 -2.78 -24.63
N GLU A 4 6.58 -3.94 -24.67
CA GLU A 4 6.26 -4.71 -23.47
C GLU A 4 7.53 -4.80 -22.62
N LEU A 5 7.41 -4.46 -21.35
CA LEU A 5 8.45 -4.75 -20.37
C LEU A 5 8.48 -6.29 -20.21
N GLU A 6 9.24 -6.96 -21.06
CA GLU A 6 9.47 -8.42 -21.00
C GLU A 6 10.09 -8.84 -19.66
N GLY A 7 10.60 -7.90 -18.86
CA GLY A 7 11.26 -8.17 -17.57
C GLY A 7 10.39 -8.08 -16.31
N TYR A 8 9.11 -7.67 -16.38
CA TYR A 8 8.25 -7.59 -15.18
C TYR A 8 7.39 -8.85 -15.01
N PRO A 9 7.49 -9.55 -13.86
CA PRO A 9 6.65 -10.71 -13.58
C PRO A 9 5.15 -10.35 -13.61
N ILE A 10 4.34 -11.27 -14.14
CA ILE A 10 2.88 -11.14 -14.09
C ILE A 10 2.46 -11.07 -12.62
N GLY A 11 1.54 -10.15 -12.31
CA GLY A 11 1.04 -9.96 -10.96
C GLY A 11 1.83 -8.98 -10.08
N SER A 12 3.01 -8.53 -10.50
CA SER A 12 3.78 -7.53 -9.76
C SER A 12 3.10 -6.15 -9.79
N PRO A 13 2.90 -5.49 -8.63
CA PRO A 13 2.49 -4.09 -8.58
C PRO A 13 3.63 -3.18 -9.04
N ILE A 14 3.32 -2.26 -9.95
CA ILE A 14 4.28 -1.33 -10.56
C ILE A 14 3.78 0.10 -10.34
N PRO A 15 4.57 0.99 -9.72
CA PRO A 15 4.25 2.40 -9.67
C PRO A 15 4.15 3.00 -11.08
N TRP A 16 3.06 3.71 -11.36
CA TRP A 16 2.75 4.29 -12.67
C TRP A 16 2.38 5.77 -12.54
N PRO A 17 3.04 6.68 -13.29
CA PRO A 17 2.89 8.12 -13.11
C PRO A 17 1.64 8.72 -13.79
N SER A 18 0.81 7.91 -14.46
CA SER A 18 -0.36 8.37 -15.22
C SER A 18 -1.65 7.72 -14.74
N VAL A 19 -2.78 8.40 -14.98
CA VAL A 19 -4.13 7.90 -14.68
C VAL A 19 -4.55 6.73 -15.56
N THR A 20 -3.98 6.62 -16.76
CA THR A 20 -4.31 5.56 -17.73
C THR A 20 -3.18 4.54 -17.79
N PRO A 21 -3.43 3.26 -17.40
CA PRO A 21 -2.47 2.19 -17.60
C PRO A 21 -2.18 1.95 -19.09
N PRO A 22 -0.97 1.51 -19.45
CA PRO A 22 -0.70 1.07 -20.81
C PRO A 22 -1.49 -0.22 -21.13
N PRO A 23 -1.69 -0.56 -22.42
CA PRO A 23 -2.32 -1.81 -22.82
C PRO A 23 -1.62 -3.03 -22.19
N GLY A 24 -2.39 -4.02 -21.76
CA GLY A 24 -1.88 -5.22 -21.07
C GLY A 24 -1.73 -5.06 -19.55
N TYR A 25 -2.09 -3.90 -18.99
CA TYR A 25 -2.03 -3.65 -17.55
C TYR A 25 -3.39 -3.26 -16.98
N PHE A 26 -3.62 -3.62 -15.72
CA PHE A 26 -4.75 -3.15 -14.95
C PHE A 26 -4.30 -2.18 -13.86
N LEU A 27 -5.12 -1.17 -13.57
CA LEU A 27 -5.01 -0.42 -12.33
C LEU A 27 -5.31 -1.37 -11.16
N MET A 28 -4.71 -1.18 -9.98
CA MET A 28 -5.00 -1.99 -8.79
C MET A 28 -5.96 -1.23 -7.86
N ALA A 29 -7.25 -1.27 -8.18
CA ALA A 29 -8.31 -0.48 -7.53
C ALA A 29 -9.46 -1.35 -6.98
N GLY A 30 -9.17 -2.58 -6.55
CA GLY A 30 -10.16 -3.46 -5.93
C GLY A 30 -11.08 -4.22 -6.90
N GLN A 31 -10.90 -4.04 -8.21
CA GLN A 31 -11.82 -4.60 -9.20
C GLN A 31 -11.57 -6.09 -9.49
N ARG A 32 -12.61 -6.75 -10.02
CA ARG A 32 -12.52 -8.11 -10.57
C ARG A 32 -11.91 -8.10 -11.97
N PHE A 33 -11.21 -9.17 -12.33
CA PHE A 33 -10.69 -9.41 -13.68
C PHE A 33 -11.16 -10.78 -14.22
N PRO A 34 -11.19 -10.98 -15.54
CA PRO A 34 -11.61 -12.26 -16.12
C PRO A 34 -10.48 -13.29 -16.02
N CYS A 35 -10.55 -14.19 -15.04
CA CYS A 35 -9.54 -15.22 -14.82
C CYS A 35 -9.20 -16.07 -16.06
N GLY A 36 -10.20 -16.41 -16.88
CA GLY A 36 -9.98 -17.21 -18.09
C GLY A 36 -9.07 -16.53 -19.11
N SER A 37 -9.16 -15.20 -19.22
CA SER A 37 -8.31 -14.40 -20.11
C SER A 37 -6.93 -14.14 -19.52
N TYR A 38 -6.78 -14.22 -18.19
CA TYR A 38 -5.54 -13.87 -17.48
C TYR A 38 -5.13 -14.97 -16.47
N PRO A 39 -4.81 -16.18 -16.94
CA PRO A 39 -4.52 -17.32 -16.06
C PRO A 39 -3.24 -17.11 -15.24
N GLY A 40 -2.24 -16.37 -15.75
CA GLY A 40 -1.04 -16.01 -15.00
C GLY A 40 -1.38 -15.11 -13.81
N LEU A 41 -2.21 -14.09 -14.03
CA LEU A 41 -2.67 -13.19 -12.98
C LEU A 41 -3.54 -13.91 -11.95
N ALA A 42 -4.40 -14.83 -12.41
CA ALA A 42 -5.26 -15.66 -11.55
C ALA A 42 -4.48 -16.56 -10.57
N ARG A 43 -3.27 -16.99 -10.94
CA ARG A 43 -2.39 -17.76 -10.03
C ARG A 43 -1.82 -16.89 -8.91
N VAL A 44 -1.55 -15.61 -9.19
CA VAL A 44 -1.00 -14.67 -8.21
C VAL A 44 -2.07 -14.05 -7.33
N TYR A 45 -3.25 -13.78 -7.90
CA TYR A 45 -4.43 -13.25 -7.18
C TYR A 45 -5.60 -14.24 -7.30
N PRO A 46 -5.65 -15.28 -6.46
CA PRO A 46 -6.76 -16.22 -6.42
C PRO A 46 -8.09 -15.51 -6.14
N GLY A 47 -9.16 -15.93 -6.82
CA GLY A 47 -10.49 -15.30 -6.74
C GLY A 47 -10.74 -14.21 -7.78
N CYS A 48 -9.75 -13.91 -8.63
CA CYS A 48 -9.87 -12.99 -9.76
C CYS A 48 -10.18 -11.54 -9.33
N VAL A 49 -9.65 -11.12 -8.18
CA VAL A 49 -9.86 -9.79 -7.59
C VAL A 49 -8.49 -9.20 -7.28
N LEU A 50 -8.24 -7.97 -7.71
CA LEU A 50 -7.04 -7.23 -7.34
C LEU A 50 -7.25 -6.51 -6.00
N PRO A 51 -6.22 -6.33 -5.17
CA PRO A 51 -6.34 -5.46 -4.00
C PRO A 51 -6.56 -4.01 -4.44
N ASP A 52 -7.21 -3.23 -3.59
CA ASP A 52 -7.29 -1.78 -3.75
C ASP A 52 -6.07 -1.14 -3.10
N LEU A 53 -5.14 -0.66 -3.92
CA LEU A 53 -3.89 -0.06 -3.45
C LEU A 53 -3.93 1.47 -3.39
N ARG A 54 -5.07 2.09 -3.71
CA ARG A 54 -5.19 3.55 -3.71
C ARG A 54 -5.01 4.09 -2.29
N GLY A 55 -4.08 5.04 -2.11
CA GLY A 55 -3.77 5.62 -0.81
C GLY A 55 -3.06 4.68 0.17
N THR A 56 -2.56 3.54 -0.30
CA THR A 56 -1.83 2.56 0.53
C THR A 56 -0.37 2.46 0.10
N PHE A 57 0.49 2.02 1.03
CA PHE A 57 1.88 1.68 0.74
C PHE A 57 2.07 0.17 0.81
N ILE A 58 2.89 -0.37 -0.09
CA ILE A 58 3.31 -1.77 -0.05
C ILE A 58 4.46 -1.92 0.94
N ARG A 59 4.39 -2.94 1.77
CA ARG A 59 5.45 -3.33 2.73
C ARG A 59 5.88 -4.78 2.51
N GLY A 60 7.03 -5.13 3.06
CA GLY A 60 7.47 -6.53 3.13
C GLY A 60 6.54 -7.38 3.99
N TRP A 61 6.29 -8.61 3.57
CA TRP A 61 5.64 -9.63 4.41
C TRP A 61 6.65 -10.15 5.42
N ASP A 62 6.26 -10.23 6.69
CA ASP A 62 7.14 -10.67 7.79
C ASP A 62 7.62 -12.11 7.61
N ASN A 63 6.74 -12.99 7.12
CA ASN A 63 7.02 -14.40 6.86
C ASN A 63 7.76 -15.10 8.03
N GLY A 64 7.38 -14.79 9.27
CA GLY A 64 7.94 -15.42 10.47
C GLY A 64 9.26 -14.82 10.96
N ARG A 65 9.68 -13.65 10.44
CA ARG A 65 10.86 -12.92 10.94
C ARG A 65 10.63 -12.34 12.35
N GLY A 66 9.37 -12.17 12.75
CA GLY A 66 9.00 -11.80 14.12
C GLY A 66 8.85 -10.30 14.37
N PHE A 67 9.02 -9.45 13.34
CA PHE A 67 8.80 -8.01 13.46
C PHE A 67 7.32 -7.66 13.32
N ASP A 68 6.59 -8.49 12.60
CA ASP A 68 5.19 -8.27 12.32
C ASP A 68 4.40 -9.58 12.28
N ASN A 69 4.08 -10.05 13.49
CA ASN A 69 3.39 -11.31 13.71
C ASN A 69 1.89 -11.23 13.38
N GLY A 70 1.36 -12.33 12.86
CA GLY A 70 -0.08 -12.51 12.63
C GLY A 70 -0.62 -11.90 11.34
N ARG A 71 0.23 -11.28 10.50
CA ARG A 71 -0.19 -10.72 9.20
C ARG A 71 0.06 -11.71 8.05
N THR A 72 -0.85 -11.71 7.09
CA THR A 72 -0.81 -12.61 5.92
C THR A 72 -0.46 -11.83 4.65
N ILE A 73 -0.02 -12.52 3.59
CA ILE A 73 0.23 -11.88 2.30
C ILE A 73 -1.08 -11.21 1.81
N LEU A 74 -0.96 -9.99 1.26
CA LEU A 74 -2.09 -9.16 0.79
C LEU A 74 -3.07 -8.65 1.88
N SER A 75 -2.81 -8.86 3.17
CA SER A 75 -3.66 -8.32 4.23
C SER A 75 -3.56 -6.79 4.31
N TYR A 76 -4.70 -6.10 4.33
CA TYR A 76 -4.76 -4.67 4.62
C TYR A 76 -4.44 -4.38 6.09
N GLN A 77 -3.79 -3.25 6.32
CA GLN A 77 -3.54 -2.73 7.66
C GLN A 77 -3.89 -1.24 7.68
N ALA A 78 -4.75 -0.83 8.61
CA ALA A 78 -5.01 0.57 8.88
C ALA A 78 -3.76 1.25 9.46
N ASP A 79 -3.71 2.58 9.41
CA ASP A 79 -2.66 3.31 10.11
C ASP A 79 -2.72 3.05 11.62
N GLN A 80 -1.54 2.98 12.24
CA GLN A 80 -1.38 2.78 13.68
C GLN A 80 -0.85 4.05 14.38
N SER A 81 -0.93 5.19 13.69
CA SER A 81 -0.62 6.47 14.29
C SER A 81 -1.76 6.85 15.23
N ASP A 82 -1.74 6.28 16.44
CA ASP A 82 -2.65 6.61 17.55
C ASP A 82 -2.37 8.01 18.12
N MET A 83 -2.18 9.01 17.26
CA MET A 83 -2.13 10.41 17.67
C MET A 83 -3.55 10.86 18.03
N ILE A 84 -3.99 10.46 19.23
CA ILE A 84 -5.17 11.02 19.88
C ILE A 84 -4.80 12.44 20.32
N TYR A 85 -5.57 13.43 19.88
CA TYR A 85 -5.47 14.80 20.37
C TYR A 85 -5.76 14.83 21.88
N ASN A 86 -4.69 14.89 22.69
CA ASN A 86 -4.77 15.19 24.11
C ASN A 86 -4.15 16.58 24.33
N PRO A 87 -4.95 17.66 24.35
CA PRO A 87 -4.45 18.97 24.72
C PRO A 87 -3.96 18.92 26.17
N GLY A 88 -2.65 19.04 26.38
CA GLY A 88 -2.04 19.22 27.70
C GLY A 88 -1.54 17.97 28.43
N GLY A 89 -1.24 16.86 27.74
CA GLY A 89 -0.61 15.69 28.38
C GLY A 89 0.87 15.92 28.72
N HIS A 90 1.33 15.45 29.88
CA HIS A 90 2.75 15.38 30.26
C HIS A 90 3.31 13.98 29.97
N LEU A 91 4.55 13.87 29.47
CA LEU A 91 5.27 12.60 29.42
C LEU A 91 5.50 12.07 30.84
N GLN A 92 5.17 10.80 31.08
CA GLN A 92 5.58 10.08 32.28
C GLN A 92 6.82 9.26 31.99
N GLY A 93 7.84 9.36 32.85
CA GLY A 93 9.15 8.70 32.70
C GLY A 93 10.33 9.68 32.73
N HIS A 94 11.48 9.27 32.18
CA HIS A 94 12.75 10.03 32.21
C HIS A 94 12.69 11.44 31.59
N HIS A 95 11.61 11.78 30.91
CA HIS A 95 11.34 13.07 30.26
C HIS A 95 10.18 13.82 30.96
N SER A 96 9.97 13.59 32.26
CA SER A 96 8.95 14.23 33.09
C SER A 96 9.09 15.76 33.05
N GLY A 97 8.02 16.46 32.63
CA GLY A 97 7.94 17.92 32.65
C GLY A 97 8.19 18.62 31.31
N MET A 98 8.52 17.90 30.23
CA MET A 98 8.54 18.51 28.90
C MET A 98 7.11 18.65 28.36
N ALA A 99 6.77 19.87 27.93
CA ALA A 99 5.55 20.14 27.21
C ALA A 99 5.61 19.47 25.83
N HIS A 100 4.63 18.62 25.54
CA HIS A 100 4.43 18.10 24.20
C HIS A 100 3.77 19.16 23.32
N TYR A 101 4.54 19.70 22.38
CA TYR A 101 3.95 20.45 21.28
C TYR A 101 3.51 19.46 20.22
N TYR A 102 2.30 18.91 20.37
CA TYR A 102 1.59 18.40 19.20
C TYR A 102 1.27 19.60 18.32
N HIS A 103 1.61 19.52 17.04
CA HIS A 103 1.14 20.50 16.07
C HIS A 103 -0.40 20.42 16.06
N THR A 104 -1.06 21.49 16.50
CA THR A 104 -2.53 21.61 16.56
C THR A 104 -3.14 21.90 15.19
N ASP A 105 -2.30 21.99 14.17
CA ASP A 105 -2.74 22.05 12.80
C ASP A 105 -3.14 20.64 12.36
N THR A 106 -4.13 20.53 11.50
CA THR A 106 -4.50 19.28 10.85
C THR A 106 -3.43 18.84 9.83
N ARG A 107 -2.15 19.18 10.05
CA ARG A 107 -1.10 18.87 9.08
C ARG A 107 -0.91 17.38 9.02
N GLU A 108 -0.78 16.93 7.79
CA GLU A 108 -0.48 15.56 7.44
C GLU A 108 0.77 15.09 8.20
N VAL A 109 0.60 14.13 9.11
CA VAL A 109 1.69 13.51 9.87
C VAL A 109 2.35 12.36 9.11
N ARG A 110 1.83 12.01 7.93
CA ARG A 110 2.46 11.01 7.05
C ARG A 110 3.74 11.59 6.45
N PRO A 111 4.76 10.77 6.18
CA PRO A 111 5.92 11.21 5.42
C PRO A 111 5.48 11.87 4.10
N LYS A 112 6.18 12.95 3.71
CA LYS A 112 5.97 13.59 2.40
C LYS A 112 6.08 12.50 1.32
N ASN A 113 5.03 12.34 0.53
CA ASN A 113 4.97 11.33 -0.52
C ASN A 113 4.46 11.96 -1.83
N ILE A 114 4.68 11.25 -2.94
CA ILE A 114 4.15 11.62 -4.26
C ILE A 114 3.24 10.48 -4.70
N ALA A 115 2.02 10.84 -5.12
CA ALA A 115 1.03 9.85 -5.54
C ALA A 115 1.38 9.26 -6.91
N PHE A 116 1.51 7.94 -6.95
CA PHE A 116 1.56 7.12 -8.16
C PHE A 116 0.39 6.14 -8.13
N ASN A 117 -0.09 5.74 -9.30
CA ASN A 117 -0.96 4.57 -9.39
C ASN A 117 -0.14 3.30 -9.18
N TYR A 118 -0.77 2.24 -8.67
CA TYR A 118 -0.26 0.89 -8.84
C TYR A 118 -0.96 0.23 -10.02
N ILE A 119 -0.19 -0.23 -11.00
CA ILE A 119 -0.68 -1.07 -12.09
C ILE A 119 -0.10 -2.47 -11.98
N VAL A 120 -0.76 -3.45 -12.59
CA VAL A 120 -0.31 -4.84 -12.63
C VAL A 120 -0.33 -5.35 -14.06
N LYS A 121 0.73 -6.06 -14.45
CA LYS A 121 0.77 -6.75 -15.74
C LYS A 121 -0.27 -7.88 -15.74
N ALA A 122 -1.21 -7.84 -16.67
CA ALA A 122 -2.34 -8.76 -16.73
C ALA A 122 -2.04 -10.01 -17.56
N GLY A 123 -1.33 -9.84 -18.67
CA GLY A 123 -0.95 -10.89 -19.63
C GLY A 123 0.23 -10.43 -20.45
#